data_AF-A0A409W838-F1
#
_entry.id   AF-A0A409W838-F1
#
_cell.length_a   1.000
_cell.length_b   1.000
_cell.length_c   1.000
_cell.angle_alpha   90.00
_cell.angle_beta   90.00
_cell.angle_gamma   90.00
#
_symmetry.space_group_name_H-M   'P 1'
#
loop_
_entity.id
_entity.type
_entity.pdbx_description
1 polymer ?
#
loop_
_entity_poly.entity_id
_entity_poly.type
_entity_poly.pdbx_seq_one_letter_code
_entity_poly.pdbx_strand_id
1 'polypeptide(L)'
;MAPGKKDVAVDNRRFVPSIRSFLYAIAFILIFCCTCAELGFVSQQIHKYGRWPWNYASLEYRNILGLLLAGVIISLLVVIFHVYLPIGFVALFSLVLAVFFGTGAGVIRQTTPFRGSSCSSKPVDAYPQKWQPYAHECSRIVAMEGFAWALFALYTFMLFGSLFYLGIIRVSTRPTPGGYYASSHRAV
;
A
#
# COMPACT_ATOMS: atom_id res chain seq x y z
N MET A 1 -28.29 -40.93 19.51
CA MET A 1 -28.31 -39.46 19.73
C MET A 1 -27.37 -38.82 18.74
N ALA A 2 -27.90 -38.17 17.70
CA ALA A 2 -27.07 -37.42 16.76
C ALA A 2 -26.62 -36.10 17.43
N PRO A 3 -25.35 -35.67 17.26
CA PRO A 3 -24.89 -34.41 17.82
C PRO A 3 -25.65 -33.24 17.17
N GLY A 4 -26.32 -32.44 18.00
CA GLY A 4 -27.09 -31.28 17.59
C GLY A 4 -26.25 -30.33 16.76
N LYS A 5 -26.76 -29.99 15.57
CA LYS A 5 -26.24 -28.93 14.71
C LYS A 5 -26.27 -27.63 15.51
N LYS A 6 -25.11 -27.11 15.91
CA LYS A 6 -25.01 -25.80 16.55
C LYS A 6 -25.35 -24.77 15.47
N ASP A 7 -26.54 -24.20 15.54
CA ASP A 7 -26.91 -23.05 14.73
C ASP A 7 -25.92 -21.93 15.04
N VAL A 8 -25.04 -21.64 14.10
CA VAL A 8 -24.13 -20.50 14.17
C VAL A 8 -25.04 -19.27 14.04
N ALA A 9 -25.43 -18.72 15.19
CA ALA A 9 -26.17 -17.47 15.25
C ALA A 9 -25.44 -16.45 14.37
N VAL A 10 -26.11 -15.98 13.32
CA VAL A 10 -25.60 -14.92 12.45
C VAL A 10 -25.47 -13.70 13.33
N ASP A 11 -24.25 -13.43 13.76
CA ASP A 11 -23.93 -12.37 14.69
C ASP A 11 -24.06 -11.04 13.93
N ASN A 12 -25.27 -10.50 13.93
CA ASN A 12 -25.64 -9.19 13.38
C ASN A 12 -25.02 -8.07 14.23
N ARG A 13 -23.70 -8.08 14.45
CA ARG A 13 -23.03 -7.06 15.24
C ARG A 13 -23.15 -5.72 14.51
N ARG A 14 -23.94 -4.82 15.11
CA ARG A 14 -23.88 -3.37 14.87
C ARG A 14 -22.42 -2.92 14.87
N PHE A 15 -22.07 -2.02 13.96
CA PHE A 15 -20.79 -1.31 13.99
C PHE A 15 -20.54 -0.80 15.42
N VAL A 16 -19.49 -1.30 16.06
CA VAL A 16 -19.06 -0.81 17.37
C VAL A 16 -18.06 0.30 17.10
N PRO A 17 -18.41 1.58 17.34
CA PRO A 17 -17.48 2.68 17.20
C PRO A 17 -16.33 2.45 18.18
N SER A 18 -15.17 2.10 17.63
CA SER A 18 -13.93 1.91 18.34
C SER A 18 -12.81 2.59 17.57
N ILE A 19 -11.71 2.93 18.23
CA ILE A 19 -10.55 3.54 17.56
C ILE A 19 -10.05 2.68 16.39
N ARG A 20 -10.15 1.35 16.50
CA ARG A 20 -9.79 0.41 15.44
C ARG A 20 -10.73 0.54 14.24
N SER A 21 -12.02 0.67 14.50
CA SER A 21 -13.04 0.85 13.45
C SER A 21 -12.83 2.17 12.69
N PHE A 22 -12.47 3.24 13.40
CA PHE A 22 -12.15 4.53 12.77
C PHE A 22 -10.86 4.49 11.96
N LEU A 23 -9.77 3.93 12.50
CA LEU A 23 -8.51 3.79 11.78
C LEU A 23 -8.67 2.92 10.52
N TYR A 24 -9.46 1.87 10.60
CA TYR A 24 -9.79 1.02 9.46
C TYR A 24 -10.54 1.81 8.37
N ALA A 25 -11.59 2.54 8.75
CA ALA A 25 -12.36 3.36 7.81
C ALA A 25 -11.49 4.45 7.15
N ILE A 26 -10.68 5.17 7.93
CA ILE A 26 -9.75 6.19 7.43
C ILE A 26 -8.74 5.56 6.46
N ALA A 27 -8.16 4.41 6.80
CA ALA A 27 -7.20 3.73 5.94
C ALA A 27 -7.84 3.35 4.59
N PHE A 28 -9.05 2.78 4.58
CA PHE A 28 -9.74 2.44 3.32
C PHE A 28 -10.10 3.66 2.49
N ILE A 29 -10.53 4.77 3.11
CA ILE A 29 -10.82 6.03 2.40
C ILE A 29 -9.53 6.59 1.79
N LEU A 30 -8.43 6.63 2.54
CA LEU A 30 -7.15 7.11 2.03
C LEU A 30 -6.62 6.23 0.89
N ILE A 31 -6.70 4.91 1.04
CA ILE A 31 -6.35 3.96 -0.02
C ILE A 31 -7.20 4.25 -1.26
N PHE A 32 -8.52 4.40 -1.12
CA PHE A 32 -9.41 4.72 -2.24
C PHE A 32 -8.98 5.99 -2.98
N CYS A 33 -8.80 7.10 -2.24
CA CYS A 33 -8.43 8.39 -2.82
C CYS A 33 -7.07 8.33 -3.52
N CYS A 34 -6.05 7.75 -2.87
CA CYS A 34 -4.72 7.59 -3.46
C CYS A 34 -4.75 6.69 -4.69
N THR A 35 -5.51 5.58 -4.66
CA THR A 35 -5.63 4.66 -5.80
C THR A 35 -6.34 5.31 -6.98
N CYS A 36 -7.38 6.12 -6.75
CA CYS A 36 -8.03 6.89 -7.82
C CYS A 36 -7.08 7.93 -8.43
N ALA A 37 -6.29 8.62 -7.60
CA ALA A 37 -5.29 9.57 -8.08
C ALA A 37 -4.22 8.88 -8.94
N GLU A 38 -3.67 7.76 -8.44
CA GLU A 38 -2.65 6.97 -9.13
C GLU A 38 -3.18 6.40 -10.45
N LEU A 39 -4.43 5.90 -10.48
CA LEU A 39 -5.10 5.47 -11.70
C LEU A 39 -5.15 6.61 -12.73
N GLY A 40 -5.48 7.83 -12.30
CA GLY A 40 -5.51 9.00 -13.17
C GLY A 40 -4.15 9.30 -13.82
N PHE A 41 -3.07 9.31 -13.03
CA PHE A 41 -1.73 9.56 -13.56
C PHE A 41 -1.22 8.43 -14.48
N VAL A 42 -1.34 7.18 -14.04
CA VAL A 42 -0.85 6.03 -14.79
C VAL A 42 -1.64 5.84 -16.09
N SER A 43 -2.97 6.00 -16.05
CA SER A 43 -3.80 5.91 -17.26
C SER A 43 -3.46 7.02 -18.26
N GLN A 44 -3.22 8.25 -17.79
CA GLN A 44 -2.79 9.35 -18.65
C GLN A 44 -1.47 9.01 -19.38
N GLN A 45 -0.48 8.50 -18.67
CA GLN A 45 0.81 8.10 -19.26
C GLN A 45 0.63 7.01 -20.32
N ILE A 46 -0.12 5.96 -19.99
CA ILE A 46 -0.34 4.83 -20.91
C ILE A 46 -1.15 5.25 -22.14
N HIS A 47 -2.17 6.09 -21.99
CA HIS A 47 -2.95 6.60 -23.12
C HIS A 47 -2.13 7.53 -24.01
N LYS A 48 -1.25 8.34 -23.43
CA LYS A 48 -0.41 9.28 -24.18
C LYS A 48 0.68 8.57 -24.99
N TYR A 49 1.40 7.64 -24.38
CA TYR A 49 2.55 6.97 -25.01
C TYR A 49 2.19 5.64 -25.67
N GLY A 50 0.98 5.12 -25.44
CA GLY A 50 0.47 3.91 -26.10
C GLY A 50 1.24 2.64 -25.71
N ARG A 51 1.16 1.61 -26.58
CA ARG A 51 1.68 0.26 -26.28
C ARG A 51 3.14 0.03 -26.66
N TRP A 52 3.74 0.92 -27.44
CA TRP A 52 5.01 0.63 -28.10
C TRP A 52 6.22 1.00 -27.22
N PRO A 53 7.24 0.12 -27.10
CA PRO A 53 8.35 0.34 -26.17
C PRO A 53 9.22 1.55 -26.49
N TRP A 54 9.38 1.92 -27.77
CA TRP A 54 10.17 3.09 -28.18
C TRP A 54 9.53 4.44 -27.83
N ASN A 55 8.25 4.43 -27.42
CA ASN A 55 7.60 5.64 -26.93
C ASN A 55 8.03 5.98 -25.50
N TYR A 56 8.61 5.03 -24.76
CA TYR A 56 9.04 5.16 -23.37
C TYR A 56 10.56 5.39 -23.26
N ALA A 57 10.99 6.16 -22.25
CA ALA A 57 12.42 6.41 -22.00
C ALA A 57 13.21 5.14 -21.62
N SER A 58 12.55 4.15 -21.02
CA SER A 58 13.11 2.82 -20.74
C SER A 58 12.01 1.75 -20.70
N LEU A 59 12.40 0.49 -20.94
CA LEU A 59 11.50 -0.66 -20.78
C LEU A 59 11.06 -0.85 -19.33
N GLU A 60 11.95 -0.57 -18.37
CA GLU A 60 11.64 -0.61 -16.94
C GLU A 60 10.50 0.35 -16.59
N TYR A 61 10.55 1.59 -17.10
CA TYR A 61 9.50 2.58 -16.89
C TYR A 61 8.16 2.17 -17.51
N ARG A 62 8.18 1.55 -18.69
CA ARG A 62 6.95 1.01 -19.29
C ARG A 62 6.36 -0.12 -18.44
N ASN A 63 7.20 -1.06 -18.02
CA ASN A 63 6.76 -2.22 -17.23
C ASN A 63 6.23 -1.80 -15.86
N ILE A 64 6.85 -0.79 -15.23
CA ILE A 64 6.39 -0.31 -13.94
C ILE A 64 5.05 0.42 -14.01
N LEU A 65 4.79 1.18 -15.09
CA LEU A 65 3.46 1.73 -15.36
C LEU A 65 2.40 0.63 -15.48
N GLY A 66 2.73 -0.49 -16.15
CA GLY A 66 1.87 -1.66 -16.23
C GLY A 66 1.62 -2.32 -14.86
N LEU A 67 2.67 -2.46 -14.04
CA LEU A 67 2.55 -3.01 -12.69
C LEU A 67 1.68 -2.12 -11.80
N LEU A 68 1.89 -0.80 -11.85
CA LEU A 68 1.08 0.17 -11.11
C LEU A 68 -0.38 0.15 -11.58
N LEU A 69 -0.63 0.06 -12.89
CA LEU A 69 -1.98 -0.08 -13.43
C LEU A 69 -2.69 -1.34 -12.88
N ALA A 70 -2.00 -2.48 -12.90
CA ALA A 70 -2.53 -3.71 -12.32
C ALA A 70 -2.77 -3.57 -10.81
N GLY A 71 -1.82 -2.94 -10.10
CA GLY A 71 -1.91 -2.65 -8.67
C GLY A 71 -3.12 -1.78 -8.32
N VAL A 72 -3.38 -0.69 -9.06
CA VAL A 72 -4.54 0.17 -8.81
C VAL A 72 -5.86 -0.52 -9.13
N ILE A 73 -5.93 -1.34 -10.17
CA ILE A 73 -7.14 -2.11 -10.50
C ILE A 73 -7.45 -3.11 -9.38
N ILE A 74 -6.46 -3.90 -8.96
CA ILE A 74 -6.63 -4.86 -7.86
C ILE A 74 -6.97 -4.13 -6.56
N SER A 75 -6.30 -3.00 -6.28
CA SER A 75 -6.58 -2.15 -5.13
C SER A 75 -8.03 -1.65 -5.12
N LEU A 76 -8.57 -1.17 -6.26
CA LEU A 76 -9.96 -0.71 -6.33
C LEU A 76 -10.93 -1.85 -6.07
N LEU A 77 -10.68 -3.04 -6.64
CA LEU A 77 -11.50 -4.22 -6.38
C LEU A 77 -11.48 -4.58 -4.89
N VAL A 78 -10.30 -4.61 -4.25
CA VAL A 78 -10.18 -4.89 -2.82
C VAL A 78 -10.93 -3.84 -2.00
N VAL A 79 -10.79 -2.56 -2.30
CA VAL A 79 -11.49 -1.48 -1.57
C VAL A 79 -13.00 -1.56 -1.74
N ILE A 80 -13.53 -1.89 -2.92
CA ILE A 80 -14.97 -2.01 -3.14
C ILE A 80 -15.54 -3.25 -2.42
N PHE A 81 -14.84 -4.37 -2.48
CA PHE A 81 -15.31 -5.64 -1.94
C PHE A 81 -14.82 -5.95 -0.51
N HIS A 82 -14.09 -5.04 0.15
CA HIS A 82 -13.46 -5.32 1.45
C HIS A 82 -14.44 -5.78 2.54
N VAL A 83 -15.68 -5.29 2.51
CA VAL A 83 -16.74 -5.68 3.47
C VAL A 83 -17.18 -7.13 3.31
N TYR A 84 -16.97 -7.74 2.13
CA TYR A 84 -17.31 -9.12 1.82
C TYR A 84 -16.09 -10.05 1.92
N LEU A 85 -14.88 -9.49 2.06
CA LEU A 85 -13.66 -10.27 2.13
C LEU A 85 -13.37 -10.69 3.57
N PRO A 86 -13.05 -11.97 3.82
CA PRO A 86 -12.55 -12.37 5.11
C PRO A 86 -11.21 -11.67 5.38
N ILE A 87 -10.95 -11.32 6.64
CA ILE A 87 -9.77 -10.53 7.04
C ILE A 87 -8.43 -11.17 6.62
N GLY A 88 -8.36 -12.50 6.50
CA GLY A 88 -7.19 -13.21 5.98
C GLY A 88 -6.89 -12.89 4.51
N PHE A 89 -7.92 -12.73 3.67
CA PHE A 89 -7.75 -12.29 2.29
C PHE A 89 -7.36 -10.82 2.21
N VAL A 90 -7.90 -9.96 3.09
CA VAL A 90 -7.47 -8.56 3.21
C VAL A 90 -5.98 -8.48 3.53
N ALA A 91 -5.48 -9.31 4.46
CA ALA A 91 -4.06 -9.39 4.77
C ALA A 91 -3.22 -9.84 3.55
N LEU A 92 -3.64 -10.90 2.86
CA LEU A 92 -2.94 -11.41 1.66
C LEU A 92 -2.87 -10.35 0.55
N PHE A 93 -4.00 -9.72 0.21
CA PHE A 93 -4.02 -8.67 -0.79
C PHE A 93 -3.23 -7.44 -0.37
N SER A 94 -3.24 -7.08 0.92
CA SER A 94 -2.42 -5.98 1.44
C SER A 94 -0.93 -6.25 1.25
N LEU A 95 -0.47 -7.50 1.45
CA LEU A 95 0.91 -7.87 1.17
C LEU A 95 1.25 -7.74 -0.32
N VAL A 96 0.43 -8.32 -1.20
CA VAL A 96 0.66 -8.28 -2.65
C VAL A 96 0.68 -6.84 -3.17
N LEU A 97 -0.30 -6.03 -2.75
CA LEU A 97 -0.41 -4.63 -3.15
C LEU A 97 0.73 -3.78 -2.57
N ALA A 98 1.14 -4.01 -1.33
CA ALA A 98 2.33 -3.36 -0.78
C ALA A 98 3.56 -3.66 -1.64
N VAL A 99 3.80 -4.92 -2.01
CA VAL A 99 4.93 -5.27 -2.89
C VAL A 99 4.82 -4.57 -4.25
N PHE A 100 3.64 -4.52 -4.85
CA PHE A 100 3.43 -3.88 -6.15
C PHE A 100 3.70 -2.37 -6.11
N PHE A 101 3.12 -1.66 -5.15
CA PHE A 101 3.30 -0.21 -5.01
C PHE A 101 4.71 0.15 -4.53
N GLY A 102 5.30 -0.64 -3.62
CA GLY A 102 6.66 -0.44 -3.16
C GLY A 102 7.70 -0.66 -4.26
N THR A 103 7.53 -1.72 -5.06
CA THR A 103 8.35 -1.94 -6.27
C THR A 103 8.14 -0.83 -7.28
N GLY A 104 6.86 -0.43 -7.48
CA GLY A 104 6.44 0.71 -8.28
C GLY A 104 7.24 1.98 -8.00
N ALA A 105 7.17 2.41 -6.74
CA ALA A 105 7.83 3.61 -6.25
C ALA A 105 9.36 3.50 -6.32
N GLY A 106 9.92 2.36 -5.92
CA GLY A 106 11.37 2.12 -5.93
C GLY A 106 11.96 2.17 -7.34
N VAL A 107 11.31 1.53 -8.32
CA VAL A 107 11.78 1.52 -9.71
C VAL A 107 11.62 2.90 -10.34
N ILE A 108 10.50 3.62 -10.13
CA ILE A 108 10.36 5.00 -10.61
C ILE A 108 11.46 5.89 -10.03
N ARG A 109 11.72 5.78 -8.72
CA ARG A 109 12.80 6.52 -8.06
C ARG A 109 14.15 6.24 -8.71
N GLN A 110 14.48 4.97 -8.95
CA GLN A 110 15.78 4.57 -9.45
C GLN A 110 15.99 4.91 -10.93
N THR A 111 14.96 4.72 -11.76
CA THR A 111 15.08 4.79 -13.22
C THR A 111 14.86 6.19 -13.78
N THR A 112 14.10 7.03 -13.07
CA THR A 112 13.80 8.40 -13.48
C THR A 112 14.77 9.41 -12.84
N PRO A 113 15.21 10.44 -13.58
CA PRO A 113 16.04 11.52 -13.05
C PRO A 113 15.24 12.61 -12.34
N PHE A 114 13.91 12.48 -12.29
CA PHE A 114 12.99 13.49 -11.76
C PHE A 114 12.93 13.44 -10.24
N ARG A 115 12.96 14.62 -9.61
CA ARG A 115 12.88 14.77 -8.15
C ARG A 115 11.98 15.95 -7.84
N GLY A 116 11.23 15.87 -6.74
CA GLY A 116 10.30 16.94 -6.35
C GLY A 116 10.97 18.30 -6.18
N SER A 117 12.25 18.33 -5.80
CA SER A 117 13.03 19.57 -5.65
C SER A 117 13.55 20.17 -6.96
N SER A 118 13.52 19.44 -8.07
CA SER A 118 14.20 19.84 -9.32
C SER A 118 13.28 20.08 -10.51
N CYS A 119 11.97 19.82 -10.39
CA CYS A 119 11.05 19.90 -11.52
C CYS A 119 10.86 21.30 -12.12
N SER A 120 11.02 22.37 -11.33
CA SER A 120 10.88 23.76 -11.80
C SER A 120 12.22 24.47 -12.03
N SER A 121 13.30 23.97 -11.43
CA SER A 121 14.59 24.63 -11.39
C SER A 121 15.60 24.09 -12.41
N LYS A 122 15.39 22.86 -12.91
CA LYS A 122 16.32 22.20 -13.81
C LYS A 122 15.91 22.38 -15.28
N PRO A 123 16.76 22.96 -16.15
CA PRO A 123 16.44 23.08 -17.57
C PRO A 123 16.39 21.71 -18.24
N VAL A 124 15.66 21.63 -19.37
CA VAL A 124 15.44 20.38 -20.12
C VAL A 124 16.78 19.71 -20.49
N ASP A 125 17.75 20.49 -20.96
CA ASP A 125 19.05 19.99 -21.42
C ASP A 125 19.90 19.34 -20.33
N ALA A 126 19.60 19.62 -19.05
CA ALA A 126 20.29 19.01 -17.93
C ALA A 126 19.77 17.60 -17.58
N TYR A 127 18.70 17.14 -18.22
CA TYR A 127 18.22 15.76 -18.12
C TYR A 127 18.90 14.86 -19.17
N PRO A 128 19.10 13.56 -18.89
CA PRO A 128 19.57 12.61 -19.88
C PRO A 128 18.68 12.63 -21.13
N GLN A 129 19.27 12.54 -22.33
CA GLN A 129 18.55 12.67 -23.62
C GLN A 129 17.26 11.85 -23.69
N LYS A 130 17.28 10.60 -23.22
CA LYS A 130 16.09 9.72 -23.19
C LYS A 130 14.91 10.24 -22.36
N TRP A 131 15.18 11.09 -21.37
CA TRP A 131 14.19 11.65 -20.43
C TRP A 131 13.84 13.11 -20.74
N GLN A 132 14.55 13.79 -21.66
CA GLN A 132 14.24 15.16 -22.06
C GLN A 132 12.80 15.34 -22.59
N PRO A 133 12.22 14.40 -23.37
CA PRO A 133 10.82 14.49 -23.81
C PRO A 133 9.78 14.39 -22.68
N TYR A 134 10.23 14.06 -21.47
CA TYR A 134 9.40 13.91 -20.27
C TYR A 134 9.62 15.04 -19.27
N ALA A 135 10.51 15.99 -19.56
CA ALA A 135 10.89 17.04 -18.62
C ALA A 135 9.69 17.89 -18.18
N HIS A 136 8.77 18.19 -19.09
CA HIS A 136 7.52 18.91 -18.79
C HIS A 136 6.53 18.10 -17.93
N GLU A 137 6.78 16.80 -17.73
CA GLU A 137 5.94 15.90 -16.92
C GLU A 137 6.60 15.52 -15.59
N CYS A 138 7.73 16.16 -15.24
CA CYS A 138 8.48 15.88 -14.03
C CYS A 138 7.58 15.83 -12.78
N SER A 139 6.71 16.83 -12.60
CA SER A 139 5.80 16.89 -11.44
C SER A 139 4.82 15.72 -11.39
N ARG A 140 4.36 15.22 -12.54
CA ARG A 140 3.43 14.08 -12.62
C ARG A 140 4.13 12.76 -12.28
N ILE A 141 5.33 12.55 -12.83
CA ILE A 141 6.11 11.34 -12.56
C ILE A 141 6.51 11.28 -11.08
N VAL A 142 6.89 12.42 -10.49
CA VAL A 142 7.16 12.51 -9.05
C VAL A 142 5.89 12.33 -8.22
N ALA A 143 4.74 12.84 -8.66
CA ALA A 143 3.48 12.60 -7.98
C ALA A 143 3.11 11.11 -7.96
N MET A 144 3.26 10.41 -9.09
CA MET A 144 3.11 8.94 -9.16
C MET A 144 4.03 8.22 -8.18
N GLU A 145 5.32 8.59 -8.14
CA GLU A 145 6.28 8.04 -7.16
C GLU A 145 5.77 8.23 -5.72
N GLY A 146 5.27 9.42 -5.40
CA GLY A 146 4.74 9.78 -4.08
C GLY A 146 3.49 8.99 -3.70
N PHE A 147 2.52 8.88 -4.61
CA PHE A 147 1.30 8.10 -4.40
C PHE A 147 1.59 6.61 -4.27
N ALA A 148 2.53 6.07 -5.05
CA ALA A 148 2.99 4.69 -4.91
C ALA A 148 3.64 4.43 -3.53
N TRP A 149 4.49 5.34 -3.02
CA TRP A 149 5.02 5.24 -1.65
C TRP A 149 3.92 5.34 -0.59
N ALA A 150 2.94 6.23 -0.77
CA ALA A 150 1.82 6.38 0.15
C ALA A 150 0.96 5.11 0.19
N LEU A 151 0.64 4.53 -0.97
CA LEU A 151 -0.10 3.28 -1.07
C LEU A 151 0.69 2.11 -0.47
N PHE A 152 2.00 2.04 -0.69
CA PHE A 152 2.86 1.06 -0.01
C PHE A 152 2.74 1.14 1.51
N ALA A 153 2.86 2.34 2.07
CA ALA A 153 2.76 2.56 3.52
C ALA A 153 1.37 2.20 4.07
N LEU A 154 0.30 2.62 3.39
CA LEU A 154 -1.08 2.32 3.76
C LEU A 154 -1.36 0.81 3.72
N TYR A 155 -0.92 0.11 2.68
CA TYR A 155 -1.09 -1.34 2.58
C TYR A 155 -0.24 -2.11 3.58
N THR A 156 0.96 -1.61 3.91
CA THR A 156 1.78 -2.18 4.97
C THR A 156 1.11 -2.00 6.34
N PHE A 157 0.54 -0.83 6.60
CA PHE A 157 -0.26 -0.59 7.81
C PHE A 157 -1.47 -1.52 7.88
N MET A 158 -2.20 -1.70 6.76
CA MET A 158 -3.34 -2.61 6.67
C MET A 158 -2.94 -4.08 6.89
N LEU A 159 -1.80 -4.50 6.33
CA LEU A 159 -1.24 -5.83 6.50
C LEU A 159 -0.98 -6.11 7.98
N PHE A 160 -0.18 -5.27 8.64
CA PHE A 160 0.14 -5.48 10.05
C PHE A 160 -1.10 -5.38 10.94
N GLY A 161 -1.99 -4.41 10.69
CA GLY A 161 -3.27 -4.29 11.39
C GLY A 161 -4.11 -5.57 11.30
N SER A 162 -4.17 -6.18 10.11
CA SER A 162 -4.90 -7.43 9.87
C SER A 162 -4.23 -8.63 10.56
N LEU A 163 -2.90 -8.70 10.54
CA LEU A 163 -2.13 -9.77 11.20
C LEU A 163 -2.24 -9.71 12.73
N PHE A 164 -2.26 -8.51 13.31
CA PHE A 164 -2.53 -8.30 14.74
C PHE A 164 -3.96 -8.71 15.09
N TYR A 165 -4.95 -8.34 14.27
CA TYR A 165 -6.35 -8.72 14.48
C TYR A 165 -6.56 -10.24 14.44
N LEU A 166 -5.90 -10.93 13.50
CA LEU A 166 -5.91 -12.39 13.40
C LEU A 166 -5.16 -13.08 14.55
N GLY A 167 -4.43 -12.32 15.38
CA GLY A 167 -3.64 -12.88 16.48
C GLY A 167 -2.44 -13.70 16.02
N ILE A 168 -2.02 -13.56 14.76
CA ILE A 168 -0.81 -14.20 14.21
C ILE A 168 0.43 -13.55 14.83
N ILE A 169 0.44 -12.21 14.88
CA ILE A 169 1.47 -11.47 15.58
C ILE A 169 0.95 -11.19 16.99
N ARG A 170 1.40 -11.98 17.96
CA ARG A 170 1.23 -11.65 19.39
C ARG A 170 2.45 -10.89 19.85
N VAL A 171 2.29 -9.61 20.17
CA VAL A 171 3.29 -8.88 20.94
C VAL A 171 3.22 -9.42 22.36
N SER A 172 3.90 -10.54 22.60
CA SER A 172 4.22 -10.94 23.97
C SER A 172 5.29 -9.96 24.43
N THR A 173 4.89 -8.91 25.15
CA THR A 173 5.82 -8.18 25.99
C THR A 173 6.35 -9.21 26.96
N ARG A 174 7.54 -9.78 26.69
CA ARG A 174 8.21 -10.63 27.65
C ARG A 174 8.15 -9.86 28.97
N PRO A 175 7.58 -10.41 30.05
CA PRO A 175 7.72 -9.79 31.34
C PRO A 175 9.22 -9.66 31.56
N THR A 176 9.70 -8.42 31.69
CA THR A 176 11.07 -8.15 32.09
C THR A 176 11.42 -9.09 33.23
N PRO A 177 12.56 -9.81 33.20
CA PRO A 177 12.97 -10.72 34.28
C PRO A 177 13.30 -9.99 35.61
N GLY A 178 12.84 -8.75 35.79
CA GLY A 178 12.95 -7.98 37.03
C GLY A 178 12.13 -8.54 38.20
N GLY A 179 11.26 -9.53 37.96
CA GLY A 179 10.60 -10.29 39.03
C GLY A 179 11.45 -11.42 39.64
N TYR A 180 12.55 -11.83 39.00
CA TYR A 180 13.37 -12.95 39.48
C TYR A 180 14.42 -12.54 40.54
N TYR A 181 14.69 -11.24 40.71
CA TYR A 181 15.70 -10.73 41.65
C TYR A 181 15.12 -9.94 42.84
N ALA A 182 13.80 -9.83 42.96
CA ALA A 182 13.15 -9.12 44.05
C ALA A 182 12.37 -10.09 44.96
N SER A 183 13.09 -10.94 45.70
CA SER A 183 12.56 -11.54 46.93
C SER A 183 13.59 -11.42 48.06
N SER A 184 13.67 -10.25 48.69
CA SER A 184 14.40 -10.09 49.97
C SER A 184 13.48 -10.28 51.19
N HIS A 185 12.55 -11.23 51.13
CA HIS A 185 11.74 -11.59 52.31
C HIS A 185 11.59 -13.10 52.44
N ARG A 186 12.70 -13.76 52.79
CA ARG A 186 12.71 -14.97 53.62
C ARG A 186 13.88 -14.93 54.58
N ALA A 187 13.72 -14.10 55.61
CA ALA A 187 14.38 -14.21 56.90
C ALA A 187 13.57 -13.31 57.85
N VAL A 188 12.61 -13.87 58.57
CA VAL A 188 12.63 -14.27 60.00
C VAL A 188 11.28 -14.93 60.28
#